data_AF-A0A0R2RUY1-F1
#
_entry.id   AF-A0A0R2RUY1-F1
#
_cell.length_a   1.000
_cell.length_b   1.000
_cell.length_c   1.000
_cell.angle_alpha   90.00
_cell.angle_beta   90.00
_cell.angle_gamma   90.00
#
_symmetry.space_group_name_H-M   'P 1'
#
loop_
_entity.id
_entity.type
_entity.pdbx_description
1 polymer ?
#
loop_
_entity_poly.entity_id
_entity_poly.type
_entity_poly.pdbx_seq_one_letter_code
_entity_poly.pdbx_strand_id
1 'polypeptide(L)'
;MPYKIILITVLSLFVITQCTTKKSLTTQKPSNMLDQAPSENHLLGIIEQQSPNGGCPYLIKVIGDTAYFLDPVNLPSAFAQDKKQVWFTFTGLRRMNRCPLGNPIWIDDIIARNQ
;
A
#
# COMPACT_ATOMS: atom_id res chain seq x y z
N MET A 1 -16.28 -22.96 -65.73
CA MET A 1 -16.47 -21.64 -65.10
C MET A 1 -15.10 -21.07 -64.75
N PRO A 2 -14.61 -20.04 -65.46
CA PRO A 2 -13.29 -19.48 -65.24
C PRO A 2 -13.31 -18.44 -64.12
N TYR A 3 -12.51 -18.74 -63.11
CA TYR A 3 -11.82 -17.81 -62.22
C TYR A 3 -11.11 -16.72 -63.03
N LYS A 4 -11.26 -15.44 -62.63
CA LYS A 4 -10.31 -14.31 -62.78
C LYS A 4 -11.05 -12.97 -62.89
N ILE A 5 -11.25 -12.32 -61.74
CA ILE A 5 -11.06 -10.88 -61.53
C ILE A 5 -10.61 -10.80 -60.05
N ILE A 6 -9.35 -11.03 -59.70
CA ILE A 6 -8.24 -10.07 -59.71
C ILE A 6 -8.62 -8.74 -59.03
N LEU A 7 -8.22 -8.67 -57.74
CA LEU A 7 -7.33 -7.64 -57.18
C LEU A 7 -7.97 -6.38 -56.53
N ILE A 8 -7.28 -5.90 -55.50
CA ILE A 8 -7.30 -4.55 -54.90
C ILE A 8 -8.24 -4.44 -53.67
N THR A 9 -7.82 -4.92 -52.49
CA THR A 9 -6.99 -4.24 -51.46
C THR A 9 -7.74 -3.19 -50.61
N VAL A 10 -7.68 -3.42 -49.29
CA VAL A 10 -7.46 -2.41 -48.23
C VAL A 10 -8.62 -1.44 -47.99
N LEU A 11 -9.22 -1.49 -46.79
CA LEU A 11 -8.99 -0.45 -45.78
C LEU A 11 -9.64 -0.80 -44.44
N SER A 12 -8.77 -0.93 -43.44
CA SER A 12 -9.01 -0.81 -42.01
C SER A 12 -10.17 0.13 -41.63
N LEU A 13 -11.13 -0.38 -40.86
CA LEU A 13 -11.91 0.43 -39.93
C LEU A 13 -11.53 0.03 -38.50
N PHE A 14 -10.43 0.64 -38.08
CA PHE A 14 -10.06 0.90 -36.71
C PHE A 14 -11.25 1.55 -35.98
N VAL A 15 -11.84 0.88 -35.00
CA VAL A 15 -12.69 1.53 -33.99
C VAL A 15 -12.01 1.30 -32.64
N ILE A 16 -11.01 2.13 -32.35
CA ILE A 16 -10.47 2.30 -31.01
C ILE A 16 -11.48 3.13 -30.21
N THR A 17 -12.23 2.43 -29.36
CA THR A 17 -13.02 3.02 -28.29
C THR A 17 -12.08 3.68 -27.29
N GLN A 18 -11.92 5.01 -27.39
CA GLN A 18 -11.19 5.79 -26.39
C GLN A 18 -12.06 5.91 -25.12
N CYS A 19 -11.65 5.22 -24.07
CA CYS A 19 -12.21 5.41 -22.73
C CYS A 19 -11.64 6.71 -22.16
N THR A 20 -12.41 7.79 -22.20
CA THR A 20 -12.04 9.05 -21.54
C THR A 20 -12.32 8.90 -20.04
N THR A 21 -11.29 8.59 -19.26
CA THR A 21 -11.38 8.73 -17.80
C THR A 21 -11.36 10.21 -17.47
N LYS A 22 -12.53 10.76 -17.13
CA LYS A 22 -12.64 12.10 -16.53
C LYS A 22 -12.02 12.04 -15.14
N LYS A 23 -10.75 12.47 -14.97
CA LYS A 23 -10.27 12.86 -13.64
C LYS A 23 -10.92 14.20 -13.29
N SER A 24 -11.99 14.10 -12.50
CA SER A 24 -12.66 15.22 -11.86
C SER A 24 -11.65 16.02 -11.02
N LEU A 25 -11.51 17.31 -11.32
CA LEU A 25 -11.00 18.28 -10.36
C LEU A 25 -11.84 18.16 -9.08
N THR A 26 -11.19 17.87 -7.96
CA THR A 26 -11.79 18.08 -6.64
C THR A 26 -10.91 19.06 -5.90
N THR A 27 -11.39 20.31 -5.89
CA THR A 27 -11.44 21.22 -4.74
C THR A 27 -10.32 21.07 -3.72
N GLN A 28 -9.38 22.01 -3.77
CA GLN A 28 -8.50 22.35 -2.66
C GLN A 28 -9.34 22.67 -1.41
N LYS A 29 -9.35 21.76 -0.44
CA LYS A 29 -9.75 22.01 0.94
C LYS A 29 -8.46 22.12 1.76
N PRO A 30 -8.28 23.13 2.62
CA PRO A 30 -7.04 23.30 3.37
C PRO A 30 -7.00 22.22 4.45
N SER A 31 -6.27 21.13 4.21
CA SER A 31 -6.02 20.08 5.19
C SER A 31 -4.58 20.19 5.66
N ASN A 32 -4.40 20.31 6.98
CA ASN A 32 -3.09 20.16 7.64
C ASN A 32 -2.28 19.04 6.98
N MET A 33 -1.06 19.34 6.53
CA MET A 33 -0.19 18.42 5.79
C MET A 33 0.15 17.10 6.51
N LEU A 34 -0.23 16.93 7.79
CA LEU A 34 0.06 15.74 8.59
C LEU A 34 -1.01 14.64 8.56
N ASP A 35 -2.25 14.97 8.16
CA ASP A 35 -3.32 13.97 8.05
C ASP A 35 -3.28 13.22 6.72
N GLN A 36 -2.54 13.75 5.74
CA GLN A 36 -2.36 13.13 4.44
C GLN A 36 -1.18 12.17 4.48
N ALA A 37 -1.33 11.00 3.85
CA ALA A 37 -0.23 10.07 3.67
C ALA A 37 0.95 10.76 2.95
N PRO A 38 2.21 10.56 3.39
CA PRO A 38 3.39 11.15 2.75
C PRO A 38 3.55 10.75 1.28
N SER A 39 3.08 9.56 0.91
CA SER A 39 2.94 9.11 -0.47
C SER A 39 1.83 8.06 -0.60
N GLU A 40 1.44 7.72 -1.83
CA GLU A 40 0.42 6.71 -2.13
C GLU A 40 0.78 5.29 -1.63
N ASN A 41 2.06 5.02 -1.42
CA ASN A 41 2.55 3.72 -0.96
C ASN A 41 2.58 3.59 0.56
N HIS A 42 2.40 4.71 1.28
CA HIS A 42 2.39 4.69 2.74
C HIS A 42 1.07 4.14 3.26
N LEU A 43 1.18 3.16 4.14
CA LEU A 43 0.07 2.61 4.88
C LEU A 43 -0.04 3.29 6.25
N LEU A 44 -1.28 3.44 6.72
CA LEU A 44 -1.54 3.87 8.09
C LEU A 44 -1.41 2.67 9.03
N GLY A 45 -0.62 2.83 10.08
CA GLY A 45 -0.42 1.82 11.11
C GLY A 45 -0.54 2.36 12.52
N ILE A 46 -0.89 1.48 13.45
CA ILE A 46 -0.77 1.72 14.89
C ILE A 46 0.20 0.69 15.45
N ILE A 47 1.21 1.16 16.17
CA ILE A 47 2.16 0.30 16.88
C ILE A 47 1.48 -0.18 18.17
N GLU A 48 1.37 -1.49 18.32
CA GLU A 48 0.81 -2.13 19.50
C GLU A 48 1.91 -2.94 20.19
N GLN A 49 2.21 -2.58 21.44
CA GLN A 49 3.12 -3.35 22.27
C GLN A 49 2.39 -4.60 22.77
N GLN A 50 2.95 -5.78 22.54
CA GLN A 50 2.40 -7.01 23.12
C GLN A 50 3.24 -7.47 24.31
N SER A 51 2.71 -8.45 25.04
CA SER A 51 3.44 -9.06 26.15
C SER A 51 4.74 -9.71 25.66
N PRO A 52 5.88 -9.46 26.32
CA PRO A 52 7.19 -10.00 25.90
C PRO A 52 7.23 -11.54 25.87
N ASN A 53 6.35 -12.20 26.62
CA ASN A 53 6.31 -13.66 26.73
C ASN A 53 5.75 -14.37 25.49
N GLY A 54 5.16 -13.64 24.53
CA GLY A 54 4.51 -14.20 23.33
C GLY A 54 5.35 -14.16 22.04
N GLY A 55 6.60 -13.69 22.10
CA GLY A 55 7.47 -13.57 20.91
C GLY A 55 7.17 -12.39 19.98
N CYS A 56 6.25 -11.49 20.36
CA CYS A 56 5.80 -10.35 19.55
C CYS A 56 6.00 -9.02 20.30
N PRO A 57 7.22 -8.51 20.52
CA PRO A 57 7.41 -7.32 21.36
C PRO A 57 6.60 -6.10 20.87
N TYR A 58 6.55 -5.90 19.55
CA TYR A 58 5.73 -4.88 18.90
C TYR A 58 5.14 -5.41 17.60
N LEU A 59 3.89 -5.05 17.34
CA LEU A 59 3.21 -5.27 16.08
C LEU A 59 2.75 -3.95 15.48
N ILE A 60 2.65 -3.89 14.16
CA ILE A 60 1.99 -2.79 13.46
C ILE A 60 0.64 -3.31 13.01
N LYS A 61 -0.43 -2.77 13.59
CA LYS A 61 -1.79 -2.98 13.12
C LYS A 61 -2.05 -2.04 11.95
N VAL A 62 -2.22 -2.59 10.76
CA VAL A 62 -2.54 -1.80 9.57
C VAL A 62 -4.01 -1.42 9.59
N ILE A 63 -4.27 -0.13 9.39
CA ILE A 63 -5.63 0.41 9.26
C ILE A 63 -5.99 0.49 7.78
N GLY A 64 -7.02 -0.26 7.40
CA GLY A 64 -7.59 -0.31 6.06
C GLY A 64 -8.91 -1.07 6.10
N ASP A 65 -9.40 -1.53 4.94
CA ASP A 65 -10.68 -2.25 4.85
C ASP A 65 -10.71 -3.51 5.71
N THR A 66 -9.58 -4.21 5.81
CA THR A 66 -9.37 -5.31 6.75
C THR A 66 -8.15 -5.01 7.60
N ALA A 67 -8.32 -5.00 8.92
CA ALA A 67 -7.20 -4.86 9.84
C ALA A 67 -6.39 -6.15 9.88
N TYR A 68 -5.07 -6.03 9.77
CA TYR A 68 -4.13 -7.13 9.92
C TYR A 68 -2.86 -6.65 10.63
N PHE A 69 -2.08 -7.61 11.12
CA PHE A 69 -0.88 -7.32 11.91
C PHE A 69 0.39 -7.69 11.16
N LEU A 70 1.37 -6.81 11.25
CA LEU A 70 2.71 -6.98 10.72
C LEU A 70 3.72 -6.96 11.86
N ASP A 71 4.78 -7.75 11.69
CA ASP A 71 5.78 -8.00 12.70
C ASP A 71 7.15 -7.44 12.24
N PRO A 72 7.43 -6.16 12.54
CA PRO A 72 8.61 -5.48 12.02
C PRO A 72 9.90 -6.00 12.65
N VAL A 73 10.84 -6.50 11.85
CA VAL A 73 12.13 -7.02 12.38
C VAL A 73 13.11 -5.89 12.74
N ASN A 74 12.91 -4.69 12.17
CA ASN A 74 13.81 -3.54 12.27
C ASN A 74 13.08 -2.27 12.78
N LEU A 75 12.11 -2.42 13.69
CA LEU A 75 11.40 -1.26 14.26
C LEU A 75 12.39 -0.31 14.95
N PRO A 76 12.51 0.96 14.50
CA PRO A 76 13.42 1.89 15.15
C PRO A 76 12.94 2.19 16.57
N SER A 77 13.86 2.31 17.52
CA SER A 77 13.54 2.54 18.95
C SER A 77 12.69 3.79 19.18
N ALA A 78 12.86 4.83 18.38
CA ALA A 78 12.06 6.05 18.41
C ALA A 78 10.56 5.81 18.14
N PHE A 79 10.21 4.68 17.53
CA PHE A 79 8.84 4.26 17.23
C PHE A 79 8.35 3.12 18.13
N ALA A 80 9.21 2.52 18.96
CA ALA A 80 8.86 1.42 19.88
C ALA A 80 8.04 1.89 21.10
N GLN A 81 6.91 2.54 20.83
CA GLN A 81 5.98 3.08 21.81
C GLN A 81 4.57 2.58 21.49
N ASP A 82 3.87 2.10 22.52
CA ASP A 82 2.50 1.63 22.37
C ASP A 82 1.56 2.74 21.88
N LYS A 83 0.59 2.35 21.05
CA LYS A 83 -0.45 3.19 20.43
C LYS A 83 0.07 4.31 19.53
N LYS A 84 1.35 4.27 19.12
CA LYS A 84 1.91 5.27 18.22
C LYS A 84 1.38 5.09 16.80
N GLN A 85 0.82 6.16 16.23
CA GLN A 85 0.35 6.17 14.85
C GLN A 85 1.48 6.53 13.90
N VAL A 86 1.59 5.77 12.81
CA VAL A 86 2.68 5.89 11.85
C VAL A 86 2.18 5.76 10.43
N TRP A 87 2.84 6.48 9.54
CA TRP A 87 2.83 6.20 8.11
C TRP A 87 4.06 5.38 7.80
N PHE A 88 3.92 4.26 7.08
CA PHE A 88 5.06 3.41 6.80
C PHE A 88 4.94 2.66 5.46
N THR A 89 6.08 2.28 4.91
CA THR A 89 6.20 1.35 3.79
C THR A 89 7.03 0.14 4.24
N PHE A 90 6.86 -0.99 3.57
CA PHE A 90 7.54 -2.21 3.99
C PHE A 90 7.74 -3.22 2.86
N THR A 91 8.72 -4.08 3.09
CA THR A 91 8.99 -5.27 2.30
C THR A 91 8.67 -6.51 3.13
N GLY A 92 7.81 -7.39 2.59
CA GLY A 92 7.47 -8.67 3.23
C GLY A 92 8.67 -9.62 3.25
N LEU A 93 8.95 -10.23 4.41
CA LEU A 93 10.07 -11.16 4.55
C LEU A 93 9.57 -12.61 4.39
N ARG A 94 10.29 -13.41 3.60
CA ARG A 94 10.03 -14.85 3.44
C ARG A 94 10.78 -15.66 4.49
N ARG A 95 10.55 -15.35 5.77
CA ARG A 95 11.14 -16.08 6.91
C ARG A 95 10.04 -16.69 7.76
N MET A 96 10.41 -17.68 8.58
CA MET A 96 9.51 -18.21 9.60
C MET A 96 9.06 -17.08 10.54
N ASN A 97 7.76 -17.05 10.83
CA ASN A 97 7.16 -16.07 11.73
C ASN A 97 7.76 -16.24 13.13
N ARG A 98 8.30 -15.15 13.69
CA ARG A 98 8.65 -15.10 15.12
C ARG A 98 7.42 -14.83 15.98
N CYS A 99 6.42 -14.19 15.40
CA CYS A 99 5.17 -13.83 16.03
C CYS A 99 4.02 -14.63 15.42
N PRO A 100 3.19 -15.34 16.21
CA PRO A 100 2.03 -16.04 15.68
C PRO A 100 0.94 -15.10 15.15
N LEU A 101 0.92 -13.84 15.62
CA LEU A 101 -0.12 -12.88 15.31
C LEU A 101 0.16 -12.02 14.07
N GLY A 102 1.42 -11.93 13.62
CA GLY A 102 1.81 -11.00 12.56
C GLY A 102 2.85 -11.56 11.60
N ASN A 103 2.77 -11.13 10.33
CA ASN A 103 3.71 -11.55 9.30
C ASN A 103 5.00 -10.73 9.37
N PRO A 104 6.18 -11.35 9.24
CA PRO A 104 7.45 -10.65 9.36
C PRO A 104 7.69 -9.70 8.18
N ILE A 105 8.07 -8.46 8.51
CA ILE A 105 8.37 -7.42 7.52
C ILE A 105 9.68 -6.71 7.85
N TRP A 106 10.27 -6.10 6.82
CA TRP A 106 11.28 -5.06 6.94
C TRP A 106 10.62 -3.71 6.65
N ILE A 107 10.75 -2.75 7.56
CA ILE A 107 10.27 -1.38 7.36
C ILE A 107 11.26 -0.68 6.43
N ASP A 108 10.75 -0.15 5.31
CA ASP A 108 11.54 0.58 4.32
C ASP A 108 11.55 2.09 4.62
N ASP A 109 10.39 2.64 5.01
CA ASP A 109 10.24 4.01 5.50
C ASP A 109 9.20 4.08 6.61
N ILE A 110 9.38 4.98 7.57
CA ILE A 110 8.47 5.17 8.70
C ILE A 110 8.51 6.61 9.22
N ILE A 111 7.31 7.22 9.33
CA ILE A 111 7.12 8.61 9.73
C ILE A 111 6.04 8.64 10.81
N ALA A 112 6.26 9.45 11.85
CA ALA A 112 5.25 9.64 12.90
C ALA A 112 4.07 10.42 12.32
N ARG A 113 2.86 9.90 12.52
CA ARG A 113 1.65 10.71 12.31
C ARG A 113 1.45 11.54 13.57
N ASN A 114 2.00 12.75 13.61
CA ASN A 114 1.68 13.66 14.72
C ASN A 114 0.22 14.10 14.53
N GLN A 115 -0.57 14.00 15.61
CA GLN A 115 -1.92 14.55 15.67
C GLN A 115 -1.87 16.05 15.94
#